data_AF-A0A0K9XLY8-F1
#
_entry.id   AF-A0A0K9XLY8-F1
#
_cell.length_a   1.000
_cell.length_b   1.000
_cell.length_c   1.000
_cell.angle_alpha   90.00
_cell.angle_beta   90.00
_cell.angle_gamma   90.00
#
_symmetry.space_group_name_H-M   'P 1'
#
loop_
_entity.id
_entity.type
_entity.pdbx_description
1 polymer ?
#
loop_
_entity_poly.entity_id
_entity_poly.type
_entity_poly.pdbx_seq_one_letter_code
_entity_poly.pdbx_strand_id
1 'polypeptide(L)'
;MGLTTEGRAPGPVRYRLVCDRGGCTKRVSFDLVIAEPPPDRETDFFGHLLHEARQAVGYVEELGWMCVEEGQSYWCPDCSGAAGR
;
A
#
# COMPACT_ATOMS: atom_id res chain seq x y z
N MET A 1 -6.52 -3.21 7.95
CA MET A 1 -6.03 -3.56 6.59
C MET A 1 -6.49 -2.45 5.66
N GLY A 2 -5.65 -1.43 5.51
CA GLY A 2 -5.96 -0.27 4.68
C GLY A 2 -5.65 -0.45 3.19
N LEU A 3 -4.72 -1.33 2.80
CA LEU A 3 -4.27 -1.46 1.41
C LEU A 3 -4.76 -2.77 0.76
N THR A 4 -5.38 -2.66 -0.40
CA THR A 4 -5.82 -3.80 -1.24
C THR A 4 -5.41 -3.56 -2.69
N THR A 5 -5.20 -4.65 -3.43
CA THR A 5 -4.76 -4.61 -4.83
C THR A 5 -5.74 -5.32 -5.76
N GLU A 6 -5.82 -4.84 -7.00
CA GLU A 6 -6.53 -5.47 -8.10
C GLU A 6 -5.62 -5.50 -9.34
N GLY A 7 -5.45 -6.68 -9.95
CA GLY A 7 -4.43 -6.93 -10.97
C GLY A 7 -3.27 -7.78 -10.44
N ARG A 8 -2.31 -8.09 -11.31
CA ARG A 8 -1.10 -8.85 -10.97
C ARG A 8 0.11 -8.31 -11.72
N ALA A 9 1.25 -8.30 -11.06
CA ALA A 9 2.52 -8.03 -11.73
C ALA A 9 2.95 -9.25 -12.59
N PRO A 10 3.66 -9.03 -13.71
CA PRO A 10 3.99 -7.74 -14.30
C PRO A 10 2.80 -7.10 -15.04
N GLY A 11 2.62 -5.79 -14.90
CA GLY A 11 1.51 -5.06 -15.51
C GLY A 11 0.90 -4.00 -14.60
N PRO A 12 -0.23 -3.39 -15.02
CA PRO A 12 -0.95 -2.43 -14.19
C PRO A 12 -1.57 -3.13 -12.98
N VAL A 13 -1.29 -2.59 -11.80
CA VAL A 13 -1.90 -2.98 -10.53
C VAL A 13 -2.59 -1.76 -9.94
N ARG A 14 -3.87 -1.91 -9.66
CA ARG A 14 -4.66 -0.90 -8.96
C ARG A 14 -4.54 -1.10 -7.47
N TYR A 15 -4.25 -0.03 -6.77
CA TYR A 15 -4.21 0.02 -5.32
C TYR A 15 -5.40 0.79 -4.79
N ARG A 16 -5.93 0.31 -3.68
CA ARG A 16 -6.96 0.99 -2.91
C ARG A 16 -6.51 1.06 -1.47
N LEU A 17 -6.31 2.29 -1.02
CA LEU A 17 -5.82 2.62 0.31
C LEU A 17 -6.95 3.28 1.12
N VAL A 18 -7.16 2.82 2.34
CA VAL A 18 -8.21 3.27 3.27
C VAL A 18 -7.54 3.61 4.60
N CYS A 19 -7.95 4.70 5.21
CA CYS A 19 -7.43 5.08 6.52
C CYS A 19 -7.98 4.14 7.61
N ASP A 20 -7.08 3.48 8.34
CA ASP A 20 -7.45 2.58 9.45
C ASP A 20 -7.78 3.34 10.75
N ARG A 21 -7.64 4.69 10.79
CA ARG A 21 -7.99 5.50 11.96
C ARG A 21 -9.51 5.51 12.17
N GLY A 22 -9.95 5.12 13.37
CA GLY A 22 -11.38 5.08 13.72
C GLY A 22 -12.10 6.39 13.42
N GLY A 23 -13.21 6.29 12.67
CA GLY A 23 -14.03 7.44 12.26
C GLY A 23 -13.55 8.19 11.02
N CYS A 24 -12.36 7.87 10.48
CA CYS A 24 -11.88 8.46 9.24
C CYS A 24 -12.42 7.69 8.02
N THR A 25 -12.98 8.41 7.05
CA THR A 25 -13.50 7.82 5.80
C THR A 25 -12.60 8.06 4.59
N LYS A 26 -11.40 8.64 4.81
CA LYS A 26 -10.46 8.99 3.75
C LYS A 26 -9.94 7.72 3.08
N ARG A 27 -9.96 7.75 1.76
CA ARG A 27 -9.53 6.66 0.89
C ARG A 27 -8.93 7.24 -0.38
N VAL A 28 -7.98 6.54 -0.98
CA VAL A 28 -7.40 6.89 -2.28
C VAL A 28 -7.26 5.63 -3.13
N SER A 29 -7.40 5.79 -4.43
CA SER A 29 -7.08 4.75 -5.41
C SER A 29 -6.08 5.30 -6.40
N PHE A 30 -5.10 4.48 -6.76
CA PHE A 30 -4.06 4.82 -7.72
C PHE A 30 -3.60 3.55 -8.43
N ASP A 31 -3.04 3.72 -9.63
CA ASP A 31 -2.57 2.63 -10.46
C ASP A 31 -1.05 2.73 -10.60
N LEU A 32 -0.32 1.64 -10.37
CA LEU A 32 1.11 1.55 -10.67
C LEU A 32 1.34 0.45 -11.70
N VAL A 33 2.28 0.67 -12.62
CA VAL A 33 2.75 -0.38 -13.52
C VAL A 33 3.97 -1.02 -12.88
N ILE A 34 3.85 -2.29 -12.49
CA ILE A 34 4.94 -3.05 -11.89
C ILE A 34 5.61 -3.86 -13.00
N ALA A 35 6.90 -3.63 -13.24
CA ALA A 35 7.64 -4.30 -14.30
C ALA A 35 8.11 -5.69 -13.87
N GLU A 36 8.48 -5.83 -12.59
CA GLU A 36 9.06 -7.04 -12.04
C GLU A 36 7.96 -8.05 -11.68
N PRO A 37 8.08 -9.33 -12.10
CA PRO A 37 7.18 -10.37 -11.64
C PRO A 37 7.39 -10.64 -10.13
N PRO A 38 6.37 -11.18 -9.43
CA PRO A 38 6.54 -11.62 -8.05
C PRO A 38 7.56 -12.76 -7.97
N PRO A 39 8.22 -12.93 -6.81
CA PRO A 39 9.02 -14.11 -6.54
C PRO A 39 8.23 -15.40 -6.77
N ASP A 40 8.97 -16.48 -7.07
CA ASP A 40 8.39 -17.81 -7.16
C ASP A 40 7.74 -18.20 -5.82
N ARG A 41 6.51 -18.72 -5.90
CA ARG A 41 5.68 -18.99 -4.73
C ARG A 41 6.24 -20.13 -3.86
N GLU A 42 6.89 -21.13 -4.46
CA GLU A 42 7.44 -22.26 -3.73
C GLU A 42 8.71 -21.87 -2.99
N THR A 43 9.49 -20.96 -3.59
CA THR A 43 10.76 -20.48 -3.04
C THR A 43 10.58 -19.38 -1.99
N ASP A 44 9.64 -18.45 -2.20
CA ASP A 44 9.33 -17.37 -1.26
C ASP A 44 7.83 -17.03 -1.30
N PHE A 45 7.06 -17.74 -0.48
CA PHE A 45 5.62 -17.55 -0.39
C PHE A 45 5.22 -16.13 0.08
N PHE A 46 5.95 -15.56 1.05
CA PHE A 46 5.62 -14.24 1.58
C PHE A 46 6.00 -13.14 0.60
N GLY A 47 7.15 -13.26 -0.06
CA GLY A 47 7.56 -12.37 -1.14
C GLY A 47 6.56 -12.42 -2.29
N HIS A 48 6.10 -13.60 -2.68
CA HIS A 48 5.06 -13.77 -3.69
C HIS A 48 3.76 -13.05 -3.33
N LEU A 49 3.28 -13.19 -2.08
CA LEU A 49 2.01 -12.60 -1.64
C LEU A 49 2.07 -11.08 -1.40
N LEU A 50 3.22 -10.57 -0.96
CA LEU A 50 3.40 -9.17 -0.58
C LEU A 50 4.09 -8.34 -1.67
N HIS A 51 4.41 -8.93 -2.82
CA HIS A 51 5.15 -8.29 -3.91
C HIS A 51 4.50 -6.96 -4.31
N GLU A 52 3.24 -6.99 -4.73
CA GLU A 52 2.54 -5.78 -5.18
C GLU A 52 2.46 -4.73 -4.06
N ALA A 53 2.12 -5.14 -2.83
CA ALA A 53 2.02 -4.22 -1.70
C ALA A 53 3.35 -3.51 -1.41
N ARG A 54 4.48 -4.23 -1.48
CA ARG A 54 5.82 -3.67 -1.25
C ARG A 54 6.22 -2.65 -2.32
N GLN A 55 5.86 -2.88 -3.58
CA GLN A 55 6.13 -1.93 -4.67
C GLN A 55 5.38 -0.59 -4.49
N ALA A 56 4.27 -0.60 -3.76
CA ALA A 56 3.47 0.59 -3.51
C ALA A 56 4.01 1.50 -2.40
N VAL A 57 4.90 1.00 -1.53
CA VAL A 57 5.30 1.68 -0.28
C VAL A 57 5.81 3.09 -0.55
N GLY A 58 6.76 3.25 -1.48
CA GLY A 58 7.30 4.57 -1.81
C GLY A 58 6.25 5.55 -2.32
N TYR A 59 5.33 5.08 -3.15
CA TYR A 59 4.24 5.93 -3.66
C TYR A 59 3.21 6.29 -2.57
N VAL A 60 2.93 5.37 -1.66
CA VAL A 60 2.06 5.62 -0.50
C VAL A 60 2.66 6.71 0.39
N GLU A 61 3.97 6.66 0.64
CA GLU A 61 4.70 7.69 1.39
C GLU A 61 4.69 9.05 0.69
N GLU A 62 4.87 9.10 -0.64
CA GLU A 62 4.77 10.33 -1.45
C GLU A 62 3.38 10.98 -1.37
N LEU A 63 2.32 10.18 -1.24
CA LEU A 63 0.96 10.67 -0.99
C LEU A 63 0.75 11.21 0.44
N GLY A 64 1.78 11.17 1.28
CA GLY A 64 1.76 11.59 2.69
C GLY A 64 1.05 10.60 3.62
N TRP A 65 0.78 9.38 3.14
CA TRP A 65 0.21 8.34 3.98
C TRP A 65 1.30 7.67 4.78
N MET A 66 1.00 7.39 6.04
CA MET A 66 1.93 6.72 6.95
C MET A 66 1.50 5.28 7.14
N CYS A 67 2.46 4.36 6.97
CA CYS A 67 2.29 2.99 7.39
C CYS A 67 2.62 2.88 8.88
N VAL A 68 1.67 2.42 9.68
CA VAL A 68 1.79 2.26 11.14
C VAL A 68 1.78 0.76 11.43
N GLU A 69 2.53 0.32 12.45
CA GLU A 69 2.63 -1.10 12.85
C GLU A 69 3.12 -2.03 11.72
N GLU A 70 4.22 -1.65 11.05
CA GLU A 70 4.92 -2.50 10.07
C GLU A 70 4.03 -3.08 8.95
N GLY A 71 3.12 -2.29 8.37
CA GLY A 71 2.25 -2.76 7.27
C GLY A 71 0.83 -3.10 7.68
N GLN A 72 0.51 -3.10 8.98
CA GLN A 72 -0.80 -3.55 9.46
C GLN A 72 -1.88 -2.45 9.34
N SER A 73 -1.47 -1.19 9.47
CA SER A 73 -2.35 -0.03 9.50
C SER A 73 -1.84 1.08 8.58
N TYR A 74 -2.73 1.78 7.89
CA TYR A 74 -2.39 2.96 7.09
C TYR A 74 -3.16 4.19 7.55
N TRP A 75 -2.45 5.27 7.84
CA TRP A 75 -3.04 6.52 8.30
C TRP A 75 -2.88 7.59 7.21
N CYS A 76 -3.99 8.23 6.84
CA CYS A 76 -3.99 9.30 5.86
C CYS A 76 -3.27 10.56 6.40
N PRO A 77 -2.83 11.49 5.55
CA PRO A 77 -2.13 12.71 5.96
C PRO A 77 -2.83 13.50 7.09
N ASP A 78 -4.16 13.47 7.11
CA ASP A 78 -4.97 14.21 8.07
C ASP A 78 -5.00 13.51 9.45
N CYS A 79 -4.84 12.19 9.48
CA CYS A 79 -4.88 11.35 10.68
C CYS A 79 -3.50 10.96 11.20
N SER A 80 -2.48 10.93 10.33
CA SER A 80 -1.09 10.73 10.72
C SER A 80 -0.54 11.95 11.47
N GLY A 81 -1.13 13.13 11.24
CA GLY A 81 -0.75 14.36 11.91
C GLY A 81 0.61 14.84 11.40
N ALA A 82 0.65 16.05 10.87
CA ALA A 82 1.90 16.66 10.47
C ALA A 82 2.92 16.67 11.64
N ALA A 83 4.18 16.31 11.35
CA ALA A 83 5.25 17.23 11.69
C ALA A 83 4.89 18.59 11.06
N GLY A 84 4.17 19.43 11.80
CA GLY A 84 3.56 20.64 11.26
C GLY A 84 2.47 21.25 12.15
N ARG A 85 2.77 21.37 13.45
CA ARG A 85 2.71 22.61 14.23
C ARG A 85 3.41 22.40 15.57
#